data_AF-A0A365MKC3-F1
#
_entry.id   AF-A0A365MKC3-F1
#
_cell.length_a   1.000
_cell.length_b   1.000
_cell.length_c   1.000
_cell.angle_alpha   90.00
_cell.angle_beta   90.00
_cell.angle_gamma   90.00
#
_symmetry.space_group_name_H-M   'P 1'
#
loop_
_entity.id
_entity.type
_entity.pdbx_description
1 polymer ?
#
loop_
_entity_poly.entity_id
_entity_poly.type
_entity_poly.pdbx_seq_one_letter_code
_entity_poly.pdbx_strand_id
1 'polypeptide(L)'
;MALHMMLNARQAIRRQAAPRQVTTRCLGTFRVPPIRNEPNPTYTKGSVERQKLQEALDSLKQRLPIKVPLKISGQKEIMVNYGVRFNVHYAAELYKQQNTMNDAGVWNKMEYRPLEGFVYAISPFNFTAIGANPTAAPAIMGNVVIWKPSTKFVLTGAVFSRDRTAIAEAKKALRQSSGTFYVNCKSSGAAVGHQPFRGDRASGTNDKTTSTNLLSRFTSIRSMKEDLVGADEVEYPSNEV
;
A
#
# COMPACT_ATOMS: atom_id res chain seq x y z
N MET A 1 -22.92 20.11 -42.23
CA MET A 1 -22.21 18.84 -42.50
C MET A 1 -22.10 17.91 -41.28
N ALA A 2 -21.82 18.40 -40.06
CA ALA A 2 -21.71 17.55 -38.86
C ALA A 2 -23.02 16.83 -38.44
N LEU A 3 -24.17 17.48 -38.64
CA LEU A 3 -25.49 16.94 -38.28
C LEU A 3 -25.88 15.71 -39.11
N HIS A 4 -25.45 15.65 -40.38
CA HIS A 4 -25.79 14.55 -41.30
C HIS A 4 -24.92 13.31 -41.05
N MET A 5 -23.68 13.51 -40.56
CA MET A 5 -22.79 12.42 -40.15
C MET A 5 -23.28 11.72 -38.87
N MET A 6 -23.87 12.48 -37.92
CA MET A 6 -24.46 11.92 -36.70
C MET A 6 -25.76 11.14 -36.94
N LEU A 7 -26.56 11.54 -37.94
CA LEU A 7 -27.79 10.83 -38.31
C LEU A 7 -27.52 9.47 -38.99
N ASN A 8 -26.46 9.38 -39.79
CA ASN A 8 -26.06 8.10 -40.41
C ASN A 8 -25.44 7.12 -39.40
N ALA A 9 -24.72 7.63 -38.39
CA ALA A 9 -24.26 6.82 -37.26
C ALA A 9 -25.45 6.26 -36.42
N ARG A 10 -26.52 7.04 -36.25
CA ARG A 10 -27.75 6.62 -35.56
C ARG A 10 -28.50 5.48 -36.25
N GLN A 11 -28.51 5.44 -37.59
CA GLN A 11 -29.19 4.36 -38.33
C GLN A 11 -28.36 3.08 -38.44
N ALA A 12 -27.02 3.18 -38.45
CA ALA A 12 -26.13 2.02 -38.50
C ALA A 12 -26.15 1.18 -37.21
N ILE A 13 -26.37 1.81 -36.04
CA ILE A 13 -26.46 1.13 -34.73
C ILE A 13 -27.81 0.39 -34.58
N ARG A 14 -28.87 0.85 -35.26
CA ARG A 14 -30.24 0.37 -35.10
C ARG A 14 -30.53 -1.05 -35.66
N ARG A 15 -29.61 -1.66 -36.42
CA ARG A 15 -29.91 -2.91 -37.15
C ARG A 15 -29.26 -4.19 -36.61
N GLN A 16 -28.51 -4.18 -35.50
CA GLN A 16 -27.78 -5.38 -35.05
C GLN A 16 -27.74 -5.70 -33.55
N ALA A 17 -28.58 -5.10 -32.71
CA ALA A 17 -28.57 -5.43 -31.28
C ALA A 17 -29.70 -6.40 -30.90
N ALA A 18 -29.46 -7.71 -31.11
CA ALA A 18 -30.10 -8.71 -30.24
C ALA A 18 -29.69 -8.44 -28.78
N PRO A 19 -30.51 -8.78 -27.77
CA PRO A 19 -30.15 -8.58 -26.36
C PRO A 19 -28.89 -9.39 -26.07
N ARG A 20 -27.75 -8.71 -26.12
CA ARG A 20 -26.45 -9.31 -25.87
C ARG A 20 -26.41 -9.50 -24.37
N GLN A 21 -26.44 -10.73 -23.89
CA GLN A 21 -26.06 -11.03 -22.52
C GLN A 21 -24.65 -10.47 -22.32
N VAL A 22 -24.55 -9.28 -21.72
CA VAL A 22 -23.28 -8.72 -21.29
C VAL A 22 -22.88 -9.53 -20.07
N THR A 23 -22.22 -10.65 -20.33
CA THR A 23 -21.40 -11.29 -19.30
C THR A 23 -20.36 -10.26 -18.92
N THR A 24 -20.47 -9.73 -17.71
CA THR A 24 -19.49 -8.84 -17.10
C THR A 24 -18.13 -9.47 -17.32
N ARG A 25 -17.28 -8.86 -18.16
CA ARG A 25 -15.89 -9.29 -18.30
C ARG A 25 -15.23 -9.06 -16.94
N CYS A 26 -15.21 -10.10 -16.12
CA CYS A 26 -14.49 -10.08 -14.86
C CYS A 26 -12.99 -9.91 -15.20
N LEU A 27 -12.42 -8.77 -14.77
CA LEU A 27 -10.99 -8.65 -14.51
C LEU A 27 -10.57 -9.89 -13.73
N GLY A 28 -9.66 -10.69 -14.28
CA GLY A 28 -9.39 -12.05 -13.82
C GLY A 28 -9.27 -12.19 -12.31
N THR A 29 -9.80 -13.27 -11.76
CA THR A 29 -9.71 -13.56 -10.32
C THR A 29 -8.27 -13.95 -9.98
N PHE A 30 -7.50 -13.02 -9.42
CA PHE A 30 -6.14 -13.29 -8.95
C PHE A 30 -6.17 -13.73 -7.47
N ARG A 31 -5.40 -14.78 -7.14
CA ARG A 31 -5.14 -15.18 -5.76
C ARG A 31 -3.74 -14.75 -5.38
N VAL A 32 -3.64 -13.89 -4.37
CA VAL A 32 -2.36 -13.53 -3.77
C VAL A 32 -1.78 -14.72 -2.98
N PRO A 33 -0.46 -14.93 -2.99
CA PRO A 33 0.17 -15.97 -2.16
C PRO A 33 -0.14 -15.77 -0.67
N PRO A 34 -0.20 -16.86 0.13
CA PRO A 34 -0.43 -16.73 1.56
C PRO A 34 0.69 -15.95 2.24
N ILE A 35 0.29 -15.02 3.10
CA ILE A 35 1.22 -14.26 3.95
C ILE A 35 1.75 -15.15 5.07
N ARG A 36 3.05 -15.11 5.30
CA ARG A 36 3.73 -15.75 6.43
C ARG A 36 4.98 -14.97 6.77
N ASN A 37 5.26 -14.81 8.07
CA ASN A 37 6.49 -14.18 8.52
C ASN A 37 7.69 -15.04 8.11
N GLU A 38 8.76 -14.39 7.66
CA GLU A 38 10.01 -15.09 7.39
C GLU A 38 10.60 -15.60 8.72
N PRO A 39 11.05 -16.87 8.78
CA PRO A 39 11.72 -17.38 9.96
C PRO A 39 12.97 -16.57 10.27
N ASN A 40 13.21 -16.26 11.55
CA ASN A 40 14.44 -15.60 11.96
C ASN A 40 15.59 -16.62 11.92
N PRO A 41 16.66 -16.39 11.12
CA PRO A 41 17.86 -17.22 11.19
C PRO A 41 18.52 -17.10 12.58
N THR A 42 19.10 -18.20 13.06
CA THR A 42 19.68 -18.28 14.40
C THR A 42 21.17 -17.92 14.43
N TYR A 43 21.88 -18.04 13.29
CA TYR A 43 23.30 -17.71 13.14
C TYR A 43 24.22 -18.42 14.15
N THR A 44 23.89 -19.66 14.51
CA THR A 44 24.72 -20.49 15.40
C THR A 44 26.11 -20.72 14.80
N LYS A 45 27.11 -20.98 15.64
CA LYS A 45 28.48 -21.20 15.18
C LYS A 45 28.53 -22.42 14.25
N GLY A 46 29.12 -22.25 13.06
CA GLY A 46 29.19 -23.31 12.04
C GLY A 46 27.95 -23.43 11.12
N SER A 47 26.90 -22.63 11.35
CA SER A 47 25.74 -22.60 10.46
C SER A 47 26.06 -21.98 9.09
N VAL A 48 25.32 -22.41 8.07
CA VAL A 48 25.50 -21.94 6.68
C VAL A 48 25.15 -20.46 6.55
N GLU A 49 24.12 -19.99 7.23
CA GLU A 49 23.72 -18.58 7.24
C GLU A 49 24.77 -17.67 7.88
N ARG A 50 25.49 -18.16 8.91
CA ARG A 50 26.59 -17.41 9.55
C ARG A 50 27.81 -17.32 8.64
N GLN A 51 28.13 -18.40 7.92
CA GLN A 51 29.20 -18.39 6.92
C GLN A 51 28.90 -17.37 5.81
N LYS A 52 27.70 -17.41 5.22
CA LYS A 52 27.26 -16.43 4.20
C LYS A 52 27.29 -14.99 4.70
N LEU A 53 26.91 -14.76 5.96
CA LEU A 53 26.99 -13.42 6.57
C LEU A 53 28.45 -12.96 6.68
N GLN A 54 29.35 -13.85 7.08
CA GLN A 54 30.78 -13.55 7.20
C GLN A 54 31.39 -13.21 5.83
N GLU A 55 31.11 -14.01 4.82
CA GLU A 55 31.55 -13.75 3.44
C GLU A 55 31.03 -12.41 2.91
N ALA A 56 29.75 -12.09 3.16
CA ALA A 56 29.17 -10.81 2.77
C ALA A 56 29.83 -9.62 3.49
N LEU A 57 30.14 -9.76 4.79
CA LEU A 57 30.84 -8.75 5.58
C LEU A 57 32.26 -8.52 5.06
N ASP A 58 32.99 -9.59 4.77
CA ASP A 58 34.37 -9.49 4.29
C ASP A 58 34.42 -8.88 2.89
N SER A 59 33.49 -9.27 2.01
CA SER A 59 33.31 -8.63 0.71
C SER A 59 32.96 -7.15 0.81
N LEU A 60 32.12 -6.75 1.78
CA LEU A 60 31.75 -5.36 1.99
C LEU A 60 32.94 -4.54 2.50
N LYS A 61 33.69 -5.06 3.47
CA LYS A 61 34.88 -4.41 4.05
C LYS A 61 35.94 -4.12 3.01
N GLN A 62 36.17 -5.04 2.08
CA GLN A 62 37.13 -4.86 0.99
C GLN A 62 36.76 -3.71 0.04
N ARG A 63 35.48 -3.32 -0.01
CA ARG A 63 34.96 -2.26 -0.89
C ARG A 63 34.87 -0.90 -0.19
N LEU A 64 35.21 -0.81 1.09
CA LEU A 64 35.17 0.45 1.83
C LEU A 64 36.37 1.34 1.48
N PRO A 65 36.19 2.67 1.34
CA PRO A 65 34.92 3.41 1.46
C PRO A 65 34.06 3.32 0.17
N ILE A 66 32.78 3.00 0.32
CA ILE A 66 31.83 2.95 -0.80
C ILE A 66 31.19 4.33 -0.99
N LYS A 67 31.30 4.89 -2.19
CA LYS A 67 30.53 6.07 -2.59
C LYS A 67 29.16 5.60 -3.09
N VAL A 68 28.09 5.94 -2.37
CA VAL A 68 26.71 5.59 -2.76
C VAL A 68 26.21 6.63 -3.77
N PRO A 69 25.99 6.27 -5.05
CA PRO A 69 25.50 7.21 -6.05
C PRO A 69 24.01 7.48 -5.85
N LEU A 70 23.56 8.68 -6.22
CA LEU A 70 22.14 8.96 -6.40
C LEU A 70 21.65 8.17 -7.62
N LYS A 71 20.57 7.41 -7.45
CA LYS A 71 19.95 6.64 -8.55
C LYS A 71 18.67 7.31 -9.00
N ILE A 72 18.56 7.53 -10.31
CA ILE A 72 17.37 8.09 -10.98
C ILE A 72 17.05 7.15 -12.15
N SER A 73 15.85 6.57 -12.16
CA SER A 73 15.25 5.78 -13.26
C SER A 73 16.07 4.61 -13.84
N GLY A 74 15.70 3.37 -13.47
CA GLY A 74 15.88 2.20 -14.36
C GLY A 74 16.96 1.16 -14.03
N GLN A 75 17.70 1.26 -12.93
CA GLN A 75 18.62 0.18 -12.52
C GLN A 75 17.94 -0.78 -11.54
N LYS A 76 17.85 -2.07 -11.91
CA LYS A 76 17.26 -3.16 -11.11
C LYS A 76 17.67 -3.05 -9.65
N GLU A 77 16.69 -2.86 -8.77
CA GLU A 77 16.91 -2.92 -7.32
C GLU A 77 16.30 -4.19 -6.74
N ILE A 78 17.06 -4.80 -5.83
CA ILE A 78 16.58 -5.85 -4.95
C ILE A 78 15.82 -5.13 -3.83
N MET A 79 14.51 -4.97 -4.02
CA MET A 79 13.66 -4.49 -2.95
C MET A 79 13.62 -5.58 -1.87
N VAL A 80 14.09 -5.25 -0.67
CA VAL A 80 14.16 -6.19 0.46
C VAL A 80 12.74 -6.73 0.70
N ASN A 81 12.58 -8.06 0.72
CA ASN A 81 11.29 -8.78 0.74
C ASN A 81 10.41 -8.44 1.96
N TYR A 82 10.94 -7.69 2.93
CA TYR A 82 10.25 -7.34 4.17
C TYR A 82 9.08 -6.38 3.91
N GLY A 83 7.86 -6.89 4.02
CA GLY A 83 6.62 -6.10 3.95
C GLY A 83 5.96 -6.01 2.56
N VAL A 84 6.68 -6.32 1.47
CA VAL A 84 6.12 -6.29 0.10
C VAL A 84 4.96 -7.27 -0.05
N ARG A 85 5.11 -8.52 0.43
CA ARG A 85 4.05 -9.53 0.40
C ARG A 85 2.80 -9.11 1.18
N PHE A 86 3.00 -8.46 2.32
CA PHE A 86 1.91 -7.94 3.13
C PHE A 86 1.21 -6.77 2.43
N ASN A 87 1.94 -5.84 1.83
CA ASN A 87 1.34 -4.74 1.07
C ASN A 87 0.53 -5.25 -0.14
N VAL A 88 1.03 -6.26 -0.87
CA VAL A 88 0.27 -6.88 -1.97
C VAL A 88 -1.01 -7.54 -1.46
N HIS A 89 -0.93 -8.24 -0.32
CA HIS A 89 -2.10 -8.82 0.33
C HIS A 89 -3.12 -7.75 0.76
N TYR A 90 -2.70 -6.71 1.47
CA TYR A 90 -3.58 -5.63 1.90
C TYR A 90 -4.10 -4.79 0.74
N ALA A 91 -3.35 -4.67 -0.37
CA ALA A 91 -3.86 -4.05 -1.60
C ALA A 91 -5.00 -4.90 -2.16
N ALA A 92 -4.82 -6.22 -2.27
CA ALA A 92 -5.90 -7.11 -2.70
C ALA A 92 -7.12 -7.05 -1.77
N GLU A 93 -6.93 -6.95 -0.44
CA GLU A 93 -8.03 -6.73 0.51
C GLU A 93 -8.73 -5.38 0.29
N LEU A 94 -7.98 -4.31 0.04
CA LEU A 94 -8.56 -3.00 -0.30
C LEU A 94 -9.41 -3.08 -1.58
N TYR A 95 -8.91 -3.75 -2.63
CA TYR A 95 -9.68 -3.93 -3.88
C TYR A 95 -10.96 -4.76 -3.70
N LYS A 96 -11.00 -5.68 -2.71
CA LYS A 96 -12.20 -6.45 -2.37
C LYS A 96 -13.28 -5.62 -1.66
N GLN A 97 -12.92 -4.48 -1.08
CA GLN A 97 -13.89 -3.55 -0.49
C GLN A 97 -14.62 -2.83 -1.62
N GLN A 98 -15.56 -3.51 -2.28
CA GLN A 98 -16.44 -2.96 -3.31
C GLN A 98 -17.83 -2.66 -2.71
N ASN A 99 -18.61 -1.81 -3.38
CA ASN A 99 -19.99 -1.56 -2.99
C ASN A 99 -20.81 -2.84 -3.12
N THR A 100 -21.39 -3.29 -2.00
CA THR A 100 -22.19 -4.52 -1.94
C THR A 100 -23.66 -4.29 -2.27
N MET A 101 -24.13 -3.04 -2.15
CA MET A 101 -25.51 -2.65 -2.44
C MET A 101 -25.60 -2.09 -3.86
N ASN A 102 -26.40 -2.74 -4.71
CA ASN A 102 -26.65 -2.35 -6.09
C ASN A 102 -28.12 -2.61 -6.43
N ASP A 103 -28.75 -1.66 -7.11
CA ASP A 103 -30.07 -1.86 -7.68
C ASP A 103 -30.03 -2.87 -8.83
N ALA A 104 -31.16 -3.48 -9.15
CA ALA A 104 -31.24 -4.41 -10.28
C ALA A 104 -30.82 -3.74 -11.59
N GLY A 105 -29.92 -4.38 -12.36
CA GLY A 105 -29.42 -3.86 -13.62
C GLY A 105 -28.35 -2.76 -13.48
N VAL A 106 -28.00 -2.35 -12.26
CA VAL A 106 -26.97 -1.33 -11.99
C VAL A 106 -25.76 -1.97 -11.34
N TRP A 107 -24.56 -1.50 -11.68
CA TRP A 107 -23.33 -1.86 -10.98
C TRP A 107 -22.57 -0.63 -10.53
N ASN A 108 -22.46 -0.46 -9.21
CA ASN A 108 -21.61 0.52 -8.56
C ASN A 108 -20.28 -0.13 -8.19
N LYS A 109 -19.17 0.42 -8.68
CA LYS A 109 -17.80 -0.03 -8.40
C LYS A 109 -16.91 1.11 -7.98
N MET A 110 -15.90 0.79 -7.17
CA MET A 110 -14.84 1.71 -6.79
C MET A 110 -13.55 1.36 -7.52
N GLU A 111 -12.97 2.37 -8.16
CA GLU A 111 -11.62 2.30 -8.71
C GLU A 111 -10.62 2.98 -7.78
N TYR A 112 -9.53 2.27 -7.49
CA TYR A 112 -8.42 2.76 -6.69
C TYR A 112 -7.28 3.19 -7.63
N ARG A 113 -7.32 4.44 -8.10
CA ARG A 113 -6.30 4.99 -9.01
C ARG A 113 -5.08 5.47 -8.22
N PRO A 114 -3.87 5.54 -8.81
CA PRO A 114 -2.75 6.22 -8.16
C PRO A 114 -3.03 7.72 -7.99
N LEU A 115 -2.26 8.37 -7.12
CA LEU A 115 -2.27 9.83 -7.01
C LEU A 115 -1.63 10.46 -8.25
N GLU A 116 -2.12 11.64 -8.64
CA GLU A 116 -1.46 12.47 -9.65
C GLU A 116 -0.22 13.15 -9.04
N GLY A 117 0.91 13.08 -9.74
CA GLY A 117 2.19 13.62 -9.27
C GLY A 117 3.15 12.55 -8.75
N PHE A 118 3.87 12.86 -7.66
CA PHE A 118 4.85 11.95 -7.06
C PHE A 118 4.75 11.95 -5.53
N VAL A 119 5.15 10.83 -4.92
CA VAL A 119 5.27 10.69 -3.48
C VAL A 119 6.71 10.95 -3.07
N TYR A 120 6.93 11.85 -2.12
CA TYR A 120 8.24 12.04 -1.51
C TYR A 120 8.35 11.26 -0.20
N ALA A 121 9.11 10.17 -0.22
CA ALA A 121 9.28 9.28 0.91
C ALA A 121 10.59 9.59 1.66
N ILE A 122 10.48 9.92 2.95
CA ILE A 122 11.64 10.08 3.84
C ILE A 122 11.64 8.92 4.83
N SER A 123 12.70 8.12 4.82
CA SER A 123 12.79 6.95 5.70
C SER A 123 13.85 7.10 6.79
N PRO A 124 13.69 6.49 7.97
CA PRO A 124 14.67 6.60 9.04
C PRO A 124 15.85 5.63 8.90
N PHE A 125 16.91 5.89 9.66
CA PHE A 125 18.14 5.09 9.68
C PHE A 125 18.06 3.81 10.53
N ASN A 126 17.10 3.75 11.47
CA ASN A 126 17.09 2.75 12.54
C ASN A 126 16.56 1.38 12.10
N PHE A 127 15.85 1.29 10.98
CA PHE A 127 15.37 0.02 10.43
C PHE A 127 15.41 0.05 8.89
N THR A 128 16.28 -0.77 8.30
CA THR A 128 16.37 -0.95 6.84
C THR A 128 15.02 -1.35 6.23
N ALA A 129 14.23 -2.16 6.93
CA ALA A 129 12.88 -2.56 6.52
C ALA A 129 11.85 -1.41 6.52
N ILE A 130 11.97 -0.44 7.45
CA ILE A 130 11.16 0.80 7.44
C ILE A 130 11.68 1.77 6.37
N GLY A 131 12.93 1.61 5.95
CA GLY A 131 13.51 2.21 4.74
C GLY A 131 12.63 2.02 3.51
N ALA A 132 12.35 0.76 3.20
CA ALA A 132 11.74 0.34 1.94
C ALA A 132 10.20 0.36 1.95
N ASN A 133 9.53 0.21 3.09
CA ASN A 133 8.06 0.16 3.09
C ASN A 133 7.34 1.47 2.64
N PRO A 134 7.72 2.67 3.12
CA PRO A 134 7.09 3.92 2.66
C PRO A 134 7.38 4.24 1.19
N THR A 135 8.30 3.54 0.53
CA THR A 135 8.49 3.63 -0.93
C THR A 135 7.72 2.53 -1.66
N ALA A 136 7.77 1.29 -1.15
CA ALA A 136 7.08 0.15 -1.75
C ALA A 136 5.55 0.28 -1.71
N ALA A 137 4.96 0.78 -0.61
CA ALA A 137 3.52 0.93 -0.48
C ALA A 137 2.90 1.85 -1.57
N PRO A 138 3.36 3.10 -1.76
CA PRO A 138 2.87 3.95 -2.84
C PRO A 138 3.18 3.37 -4.22
N ALA A 139 4.36 2.76 -4.42
CA ALA A 139 4.72 2.13 -5.69
C ALA A 139 3.79 0.96 -6.05
N ILE A 140 3.39 0.13 -5.09
CA ILE A 140 2.41 -0.96 -5.28
C ILE A 140 1.04 -0.42 -5.70
N MET A 141 0.65 0.75 -5.18
CA MET A 141 -0.59 1.42 -5.58
C MET A 141 -0.46 2.21 -6.90
N GLY A 142 0.67 2.09 -7.61
CA GLY A 142 0.89 2.68 -8.93
C GLY A 142 1.49 4.09 -8.92
N ASN A 143 1.97 4.58 -7.78
CA ASN A 143 2.54 5.93 -7.66
C ASN A 143 4.03 5.96 -8.01
N VAL A 144 4.51 7.10 -8.49
CA VAL A 144 5.94 7.39 -8.63
C VAL A 144 6.48 7.91 -7.30
N VAL A 145 7.69 7.46 -6.90
CA VAL A 145 8.25 7.77 -5.57
C VAL A 145 9.67 8.29 -5.69
N ILE A 146 9.95 9.40 -4.99
CA ILE A 146 11.28 9.91 -4.73
C ILE A 146 11.66 9.54 -3.29
N TRP A 147 12.77 8.82 -3.10
CA TRP A 147 13.18 8.33 -1.79
C TRP A 147 14.41 9.07 -1.25
N LYS A 148 14.28 9.65 -0.05
CA LYS A 148 15.39 10.19 0.74
C LYS A 148 15.57 9.42 2.06
N PRO A 149 16.65 8.64 2.25
CA PRO A 149 16.98 8.12 3.57
C PRO A 149 17.45 9.24 4.52
N SER A 150 17.06 9.18 5.79
CA SER A 150 17.29 10.20 6.82
C SER A 150 17.87 9.59 8.11
N THR A 151 18.65 10.38 8.84
CA THR A 151 19.36 10.01 10.06
C THR A 151 18.59 10.27 11.37
N LYS A 152 17.37 10.82 11.32
CA LYS A 152 16.59 11.13 12.54
C LYS A 152 15.21 10.48 12.52
N PHE A 153 14.79 9.89 13.64
CA PHE A 153 13.48 9.27 13.81
C PHE A 153 13.07 9.20 15.29
N VAL A 154 11.77 9.10 15.56
CA VAL A 154 11.20 8.97 16.90
C VAL A 154 11.02 7.48 17.25
N LEU A 155 11.49 7.09 18.44
CA LEU A 155 11.65 5.69 18.87
C LEU A 155 10.34 5.01 19.29
N THR A 156 10.38 3.69 19.28
CA THR A 156 9.40 2.79 19.89
C THR A 156 9.59 2.79 21.42
N GLY A 157 8.51 2.98 22.18
CA GLY A 157 8.54 2.99 23.64
C GLY A 157 8.07 1.67 24.26
N ALA A 158 8.68 1.26 25.36
CA ALA A 158 8.23 0.14 26.19
C ALA A 158 8.31 0.51 27.66
N VAL A 159 7.27 0.19 28.43
CA VAL A 159 7.20 0.42 29.89
C VAL A 159 6.83 -0.87 30.60
N PHE A 160 7.47 -1.12 31.75
CA PHE A 160 7.17 -2.24 32.63
C PHE A 160 6.66 -1.70 33.96
N SER A 161 5.42 -2.01 34.30
CA SER A 161 4.83 -1.65 35.59
C SER A 161 3.64 -2.56 35.92
N ARG A 162 3.44 -2.83 37.21
CA ARG A 162 2.22 -3.48 37.72
C ARG A 162 1.13 -2.47 38.08
N ASP A 163 1.51 -1.21 38.27
CA ASP A 163 0.60 -0.12 38.60
C ASP A 163 -0.05 0.46 37.34
N ARG A 164 -1.38 0.41 37.29
CA ARG A 164 -2.18 0.92 36.19
C ARG A 164 -2.12 2.44 36.06
N THR A 165 -1.93 3.17 37.17
CA THR A 165 -1.86 4.64 37.15
C THR A 165 -0.55 5.10 36.52
N ALA A 166 0.58 4.50 36.91
CA ALA A 166 1.88 4.72 36.26
C ALA A 166 1.86 4.35 34.76
N ILE A 167 1.19 3.25 34.37
CA ILE A 167 1.02 2.92 32.95
C ILE A 167 0.20 4.00 32.23
N ALA A 168 -0.89 4.49 32.84
CA ALA A 168 -1.75 5.50 32.23
C ALA A 168 -1.02 6.83 32.05
N GLU A 169 -0.22 7.24 33.03
CA GLU A 169 0.63 8.43 32.95
C GLU A 169 1.68 8.29 31.84
N ALA A 170 2.39 7.16 31.81
CA ALA A 170 3.36 6.87 30.76
C ALA A 170 2.71 6.86 29.36
N LYS A 171 1.52 6.25 29.22
CA LYS A 171 0.73 6.30 27.98
C LYS A 171 0.39 7.73 27.57
N LYS A 172 0.01 8.59 28.53
CA LYS A 172 -0.33 10.00 28.26
C LYS A 172 0.92 10.78 27.84
N ALA A 173 2.02 10.64 28.59
CA ALA A 173 3.27 11.33 28.34
C ALA A 173 3.90 10.92 27.00
N LEU A 174 3.84 9.63 26.66
CA LEU A 174 4.46 9.08 25.45
C LEU A 174 3.50 9.00 24.26
N ARG A 175 2.25 9.47 24.42
CA ARG A 175 1.21 9.43 23.37
C ARG A 175 1.65 10.04 22.05
N GLN A 176 2.45 11.09 22.11
CA GLN A 176 2.97 11.80 20.94
C GLN A 176 4.41 11.39 20.61
N SER A 177 5.07 10.62 21.47
CA SER A 177 6.50 10.34 21.37
C SER A 177 6.81 8.90 20.98
N SER A 178 5.80 8.03 20.90
CA SER A 178 5.99 6.59 20.65
C SER A 178 4.93 6.06 19.70
N GLY A 179 5.34 5.75 18.46
CA GLY A 179 4.44 5.22 17.43
C GLY A 179 3.95 3.79 17.71
N THR A 180 4.75 3.00 18.41
CA THR A 180 4.34 1.69 18.93
C THR A 180 4.73 1.64 20.39
N PHE A 181 3.76 1.47 21.28
CA PHE A 181 3.95 1.53 22.73
C PHE A 181 3.67 0.17 23.37
N TYR A 182 4.69 -0.42 23.99
CA TYR A 182 4.62 -1.72 24.64
C TYR A 182 4.42 -1.56 26.16
N VAL A 183 3.58 -2.42 26.75
CA VAL A 183 3.36 -2.48 28.19
C VAL A 183 3.64 -3.90 28.67
N ASN A 184 4.54 -4.04 29.64
CA ASN A 184 4.93 -5.32 30.25
C ASN A 184 5.45 -6.36 29.26
N CYS A 185 5.98 -5.91 28.13
CA CYS A 185 6.68 -6.75 27.18
C CYS A 185 7.85 -5.99 26.58
N LYS A 186 8.90 -6.75 26.19
CA LYS A 186 10.04 -6.18 25.48
C LYS A 186 9.58 -5.51 24.20
N SER A 187 10.29 -4.45 23.80
CA SER A 187 10.17 -3.93 22.44
C SER A 187 10.63 -5.01 21.47
N SER A 188 9.69 -5.80 20.97
CA SER A 188 9.95 -6.98 20.14
C SER A 188 10.11 -6.62 18.66
N GLY A 189 9.97 -5.34 18.32
CA GLY A 189 9.93 -4.88 16.94
C GLY A 189 8.61 -5.25 16.23
N ALA A 190 8.59 -5.09 14.91
CA ALA A 190 7.43 -5.41 14.10
C ALA A 190 7.26 -6.93 13.95
N ALA A 191 6.21 -7.50 14.54
CA ALA A 191 5.67 -8.78 14.09
C ALA A 191 4.63 -8.47 13.00
N VAL A 192 5.06 -8.51 11.74
CA VAL A 192 4.23 -8.17 10.59
C VAL A 192 3.00 -9.07 10.56
N GLY A 193 1.79 -8.49 10.42
CA GLY A 193 0.51 -9.21 10.47
C GLY A 193 -0.09 -9.40 11.88
N HIS A 194 0.69 -9.30 12.96
CA HIS A 194 0.18 -9.34 14.34
C HIS A 194 -0.11 -7.94 14.88
N GLN A 195 0.78 -6.99 14.58
CA GLN A 195 0.63 -5.59 15.00
C GLN A 195 1.13 -4.65 13.88
N PRO A 196 0.28 -3.73 13.39
CA PRO A 196 0.74 -2.67 12.52
C PRO A 196 1.82 -1.84 13.21
N PHE A 197 2.95 -1.61 12.53
CA PHE A 197 4.14 -1.02 13.13
C PHE A 197 4.68 0.15 12.31
N ARG A 198 4.92 1.29 12.94
CA ARG A 198 5.68 2.43 12.42
C ARG A 198 5.86 3.42 13.57
N GLY A 199 6.91 4.23 13.51
CA GLY A 199 7.06 5.39 14.39
C GLY A 199 5.92 6.41 14.25
N ASP A 200 6.10 7.53 14.94
CA ASP A 200 5.19 8.67 15.00
C ASP A 200 5.93 9.97 14.65
N ARG A 201 5.20 11.07 14.49
CA ARG A 201 5.65 12.45 14.22
C ARG A 201 6.68 12.58 13.10
N ALA A 202 7.97 12.58 13.44
CA ALA A 202 9.07 12.69 12.47
C ALA A 202 9.09 11.53 11.46
N SER A 203 8.27 10.49 11.69
CA SER A 203 7.98 9.43 10.73
C SER A 203 7.09 9.83 9.55
N GLY A 204 6.53 11.04 9.56
CA GLY A 204 5.65 11.56 8.51
C GLY A 204 4.18 11.35 8.85
N THR A 205 3.47 10.59 8.03
CA THR A 205 2.00 10.48 8.04
C THR A 205 1.42 9.67 9.20
N ASN A 206 2.27 9.11 10.07
CA ASN A 206 1.93 8.29 11.24
C ASN A 206 1.16 6.98 10.93
N ASP A 207 0.92 6.68 9.66
CA ASP A 207 0.24 5.48 9.21
C ASP A 207 1.07 4.24 9.54
N LYS A 208 0.43 3.20 10.08
CA LYS A 208 1.14 1.98 10.45
C LYS A 208 1.43 1.13 9.22
N THR A 209 2.68 0.70 9.08
CA THR A 209 3.11 -0.23 8.03
C THR A 209 2.27 -1.50 8.10
N THR A 210 2.06 -2.13 6.95
CA THR A 210 1.30 -3.37 6.81
C THR A 210 -0.14 -3.25 7.32
N SER A 211 -0.84 -2.23 6.83
CA SER A 211 -2.27 -2.01 7.03
C SER A 211 -2.89 -1.44 5.76
N THR A 212 -4.19 -1.66 5.55
CA THR A 212 -4.96 -1.08 4.43
C THR A 212 -4.99 0.44 4.48
N ASN A 213 -4.97 1.04 5.68
CA ASN A 213 -4.95 2.49 5.88
C ASN A 213 -3.75 3.18 5.22
N LEU A 214 -2.58 2.53 5.22
CA LEU A 214 -1.41 3.07 4.54
C LEU A 214 -1.59 3.08 3.02
N LEU A 215 -2.25 2.06 2.47
CA LEU A 215 -2.43 1.91 1.03
C LEU A 215 -3.50 2.87 0.50
N SER A 216 -4.61 3.05 1.24
CA SER A 216 -5.68 3.97 0.86
C SER A 216 -5.24 5.44 0.83
N ARG A 217 -4.19 5.81 1.56
CA ARG A 217 -3.57 7.15 1.47
C ARG A 217 -3.00 7.47 0.10
N PHE A 218 -2.52 6.44 -0.60
CA PHE A 218 -1.86 6.58 -1.89
C PHE A 218 -2.77 6.22 -3.06
N THR A 219 -4.09 6.32 -2.83
CA THR A 219 -5.10 6.10 -3.87
C THR A 219 -6.01 7.31 -4.02
N SER A 220 -6.34 7.62 -5.27
CA SER A 220 -7.44 8.49 -5.67
C SER A 220 -8.64 7.61 -6.01
N ILE A 221 -9.61 7.55 -5.09
CA ILE A 221 -10.79 6.71 -5.25
C ILE A 221 -11.76 7.39 -6.22
N ARG A 222 -12.20 6.66 -7.24
CA ARG A 222 -13.27 7.06 -8.15
C ARG A 222 -14.45 6.10 -8.01
N SER A 223 -15.61 6.62 -7.68
CA SER A 223 -16.87 5.88 -7.74
C SER A 223 -17.39 5.88 -9.16
N MET A 224 -17.80 4.72 -9.65
CA MET A 224 -18.47 4.58 -10.94
C MET A 224 -19.76 3.81 -10.78
N LYS A 225 -20.80 4.33 -11.42
CA LYS A 225 -22.07 3.65 -11.63
C LYS A 225 -22.16 3.28 -13.11
N GLU A 226 -22.42 2.03 -13.39
CA GLU A 226 -22.61 1.48 -14.73
C GLU A 226 -24.03 0.92 -14.81
N ASP A 227 -24.79 1.36 -15.82
CA ASP A 227 -26.08 0.78 -16.17
C ASP A 227 -25.83 -0.37 -17.14
N LEU A 228 -26.18 -1.59 -16.75
CA LEU A 228 -25.96 -2.81 -17.53
C LEU A 228 -27.11 -3.11 -18.50
N VAL A 229 -28.25 -2.44 -18.33
CA VAL A 229 -29.44 -2.60 -19.18
C VAL A 229 -29.43 -1.54 -20.28
N GLY A 230 -28.92 -0.34 -19.96
CA GLY A 230 -28.83 0.79 -20.88
C GLY A 230 -30.11 1.61 -20.90
N ALA A 231 -29.95 2.95 -20.95
CA ALA A 231 -31.06 3.86 -21.13
C ALA A 231 -31.29 4.13 -22.62
N ASP A 232 -32.50 3.86 -23.11
CA ASP A 232 -32.89 4.18 -24.49
C ASP A 232 -33.08 5.70 -24.67
N GLU A 233 -33.59 6.37 -23.64
CA GLU A 233 -33.79 7.82 -23.57
C GLU A 233 -33.38 8.34 -22.18
N VAL A 234 -32.80 9.55 -22.14
CA VAL A 234 -32.40 10.21 -20.89
C VAL A 234 -33.11 11.54 -20.81
N GLU A 235 -34.12 11.61 -19.93
CA GLU A 235 -34.83 12.85 -19.65
C GLU A 235 -34.04 13.71 -18.68
N TYR A 236 -33.90 14.99 -19.01
CA TYR A 236 -33.37 16.01 -18.13
C TYR A 236 -34.47 17.06 -17.97
N PRO A 237 -35.29 17.00 -16.89
CA PRO A 237 -36.39 17.95 -16.69
C PRO A 237 -35.96 19.42 -16.71
N SER A 238 -34.69 19.70 -16.40
CA SER A 238 -34.10 21.04 -16.51
C SER A 238 -33.95 21.57 -17.94
N ASN A 239 -34.02 20.69 -18.94
CA ASN A 239 -33.89 21.01 -20.36
C ASN A 239 -35.25 21.13 -21.05
N GLU A 240 -36.35 20.90 -20.31
CA GLU A 240 -37.70 21.17 -20.78
C GLU A 240 -37.95 22.69 -20.72
N VAL A 241 -38.30 23.27 -21.87
CA VAL A 241 -38.59 24.70 -22.06
C VAL A 241 -40.07 24.96 -21.83
#